data_AF-A0A952EDK2-F1
#
_entry.id   AF-A0A952EDK2-F1
#
_cell.length_a   1.000
_cell.length_b   1.000
_cell.length_c   1.000
_cell.angle_alpha   90.00
_cell.angle_beta   90.00
_cell.angle_gamma   90.00
#
_symmetry.space_group_name_H-M   'P 1'
#
loop_
_entity.id
_entity.type
_entity.pdbx_description
1 polymer ?
#
loop_
_entity_poly.entity_id
_entity_poly.type
_entity_poly.pdbx_seq_one_letter_code
_entity_poly.pdbx_strand_id
1 'polypeptide(L)'
;MMQGSTTYGAQLQELLKLNLPPVGIAFRSTPPSHVRRIETPSPAGCAYWRLAAEGEVFYTEASDHYSCPIGAHTHGIDLPAPVANELNGLVRKMVGMEYITMQEVQELPRR
;
A
#
# COMPACT_ATOMS: atom_id res chain seq x y z
N MET A 1 2.13 -20.19 24.85
CA MET A 1 3.12 -20.59 23.83
C MET A 1 2.55 -20.25 22.46
N MET A 2 3.11 -19.26 21.79
CA MET A 2 2.64 -18.77 20.48
C MET A 2 3.36 -19.58 19.38
N GLN A 3 2.88 -20.80 19.12
CA GLN A 3 3.36 -21.64 18.02
C GLN A 3 2.24 -21.69 16.98
N GLY A 4 2.40 -20.99 15.85
CA GLY A 4 1.43 -21.08 14.75
C GLY A 4 1.47 -19.95 13.71
N SER A 5 2.17 -18.84 13.95
CA SER A 5 2.16 -17.73 12.97
C SER A 5 3.15 -17.89 11.81
N THR A 6 4.13 -18.80 11.91
CA THR A 6 5.18 -18.97 10.89
C THR A 6 4.77 -19.88 9.72
N THR A 7 3.60 -20.54 9.79
CA THR A 7 3.23 -21.59 8.82
C THR A 7 2.48 -21.09 7.59
N TYR A 8 1.56 -20.13 7.71
CA TYR A 8 0.71 -19.73 6.57
C TYR A 8 1.46 -19.01 5.45
N GLY A 9 2.38 -18.09 5.80
CA GLY A 9 3.18 -17.39 4.78
C GLY A 9 4.06 -18.34 3.98
N ALA A 10 4.74 -19.27 4.67
CA ALA A 10 5.57 -20.29 4.04
C ALA A 10 4.73 -21.24 3.16
N GLN A 11 3.56 -21.69 3.65
CA GLN A 11 2.64 -22.52 2.87
C GLN A 11 2.14 -21.81 1.61
N LEU A 12 1.75 -20.53 1.70
CA LEU A 12 1.32 -19.75 0.54
C LEU A 12 2.46 -19.61 -0.48
N GLN A 13 3.68 -19.34 -0.01
CA GLN A 13 4.85 -19.23 -0.86
C GLN A 13 5.13 -20.54 -1.61
N GLU A 14 5.08 -21.67 -0.92
CA GLU A 14 5.30 -23.00 -1.51
C GLU A 14 4.18 -23.37 -2.50
N LEU A 15 2.92 -23.29 -2.08
CA LEU A 15 1.77 -23.71 -2.88
C LEU A 15 1.59 -22.87 -4.15
N LEU A 16 1.83 -21.57 -4.06
CA LEU A 16 1.70 -20.64 -5.19
C LEU A 16 3.02 -20.44 -5.95
N LYS A 17 4.12 -21.08 -5.50
CA LYS A 17 5.46 -20.96 -6.09
C LYS A 17 5.92 -19.50 -6.21
N LEU A 18 5.71 -18.70 -5.17
CA LEU A 18 6.05 -17.27 -5.18
C LEU A 18 7.56 -17.08 -5.09
N ASN A 19 8.10 -16.19 -5.93
CA ASN A 19 9.52 -15.80 -5.87
C ASN A 19 9.85 -14.94 -4.63
N LEU A 20 8.84 -14.30 -4.05
CA LEU A 20 8.97 -13.45 -2.86
C LEU A 20 8.03 -13.95 -1.75
N PRO A 21 8.38 -13.74 -0.47
CA PRO A 21 7.46 -14.01 0.63
C PRO A 21 6.16 -13.20 0.48
N PRO A 22 5.00 -13.79 0.81
CA PRO A 22 3.75 -13.05 0.79
C PRO A 22 3.74 -11.95 1.87
N VAL A 23 3.20 -10.79 1.53
CA VAL A 23 3.03 -9.67 2.45
C VAL A 23 1.72 -9.82 3.22
N GLY A 24 1.80 -9.84 4.55
CA GLY A 24 0.63 -9.80 5.43
C GLY A 24 0.18 -8.36 5.69
N ILE A 25 -1.13 -8.09 5.53
CA ILE A 25 -1.72 -6.77 5.81
C ILE A 25 -2.91 -6.93 6.75
N ALA A 26 -2.97 -6.07 7.77
CA ALA A 26 -4.11 -5.97 8.67
C ALA A 26 -4.49 -4.50 8.89
N PHE A 27 -5.79 -4.20 8.87
CA PHE A 27 -6.32 -2.88 9.17
C PHE A 27 -6.74 -2.85 10.64
N ARG A 28 -6.24 -1.88 11.41
CA ARG A 28 -6.49 -1.76 12.85
C ARG A 28 -6.95 -0.34 13.15
N SER A 29 -7.94 -0.21 14.04
CA SER A 29 -8.43 1.08 14.51
C SER A 29 -7.49 1.75 15.52
N THR A 30 -6.55 0.99 16.09
CA THR A 30 -5.55 1.47 17.06
C THR A 30 -4.16 0.94 16.69
N PRO A 31 -3.09 1.67 17.06
CA PRO A 31 -1.72 1.19 16.87
C PRO A 31 -1.52 -0.22 17.45
N PRO A 32 -0.92 -1.15 16.71
CA PRO A 32 -0.61 -2.48 17.20
C PRO A 32 0.48 -2.43 18.29
N SER A 33 0.30 -3.18 19.37
CA SER A 33 1.27 -3.28 20.46
C SER A 33 2.61 -3.83 19.96
N HIS A 34 3.71 -3.23 20.38
CA HIS A 34 5.08 -3.68 20.07
C HIS A 34 5.46 -3.69 18.57
N VAL A 35 4.71 -2.99 17.72
CA VAL A 35 5.05 -2.82 16.30
C VAL A 35 5.50 -1.38 16.08
N ARG A 36 6.63 -1.19 15.38
CA ARG A 36 7.17 0.13 15.11
C ARG A 36 6.30 0.89 14.11
N ARG A 37 6.10 2.19 14.32
CA ARG A 37 5.54 3.09 13.32
C ARG A 37 6.60 3.47 12.27
N ILE A 38 6.20 3.67 11.02
CA ILE A 38 7.00 4.49 10.09
C ILE A 38 7.15 5.91 10.64
N GLU A 39 8.40 6.35 10.80
CA GLU A 39 8.73 7.69 11.31
C GLU A 39 8.76 8.74 10.19
N THR A 40 9.26 8.35 9.01
CA THR A 40 9.36 9.21 7.83
C THR A 40 8.53 8.60 6.71
N PRO A 41 7.45 9.29 6.27
CA PRO A 41 6.66 8.83 5.13
C PRO A 41 7.53 8.57 3.90
N SER A 42 7.35 7.41 3.29
CA SER A 42 8.01 7.09 2.03
C SER A 42 7.51 8.01 0.91
N PRO A 43 8.38 8.49 0.01
CA PRO A 43 7.95 9.26 -1.15
C PRO A 43 7.03 8.46 -2.08
N ALA A 44 7.11 7.12 -2.05
CA ALA A 44 6.23 6.24 -2.80
C ALA A 44 5.62 5.17 -1.89
N GLY A 45 4.29 5.05 -1.88
CA GLY A 45 3.58 4.08 -1.03
C GLY A 45 3.93 2.62 -1.36
N CYS A 46 4.31 2.32 -2.61
CA CYS A 46 4.77 0.99 -3.01
C CYS A 46 6.04 0.53 -2.27
N ALA A 47 6.84 1.45 -1.72
CA ALA A 47 8.01 1.08 -0.93
C ALA A 47 7.63 0.28 0.34
N TYR A 48 6.45 0.52 0.92
CA TYR A 48 5.99 -0.23 2.09
C TYR A 48 5.78 -1.72 1.77
N TRP A 49 5.29 -2.03 0.57
CA TRP A 49 5.17 -3.42 0.11
C TRP A 49 6.53 -4.09 -0.02
N ARG A 50 7.53 -3.36 -0.52
CA ARG A 50 8.90 -3.87 -0.59
C ARG A 50 9.48 -4.13 0.80
N LEU A 51 9.39 -3.15 1.72
CA LEU A 51 9.89 -3.29 3.09
C LEU A 51 9.25 -4.51 3.78
N ALA A 52 7.93 -4.67 3.65
CA ALA A 52 7.23 -5.81 4.22
C ALA A 52 7.65 -7.15 3.59
N ALA A 53 7.89 -7.18 2.26
CA ALA A 53 8.40 -8.37 1.57
C ALA A 53 9.85 -8.70 1.96
N GLU A 54 10.64 -7.71 2.38
CA GLU A 54 11.99 -7.86 2.94
C GLU A 54 11.97 -8.32 4.42
N GLY A 55 10.78 -8.48 5.02
CA GLY A 55 10.58 -9.03 6.35
C GLY A 55 10.38 -7.98 7.45
N GLU A 56 10.30 -6.69 7.10
CA GLU A 56 10.02 -5.63 8.07
C GLU A 56 8.58 -5.72 8.60
N VAL A 57 8.41 -5.50 9.91
CA VAL A 57 7.10 -5.44 10.56
C VAL A 57 6.90 -4.04 11.12
N PHE A 58 5.97 -3.30 10.52
CA PHE A 58 5.67 -1.92 10.87
C PHE A 58 4.18 -1.62 10.70
N TYR A 59 3.76 -0.46 11.18
CA TYR A 59 2.46 0.11 10.86
C TYR A 59 2.59 1.51 10.27
N THR A 60 1.58 1.88 9.50
CA THR A 60 1.41 3.22 8.91
C THR A 60 0.03 3.76 9.31
N GLU A 61 -0.12 5.07 9.28
CA GLU A 61 -1.41 5.75 9.24
C GLU A 61 -1.68 6.34 7.87
N ALA A 62 -2.91 6.81 7.65
CA ALA A 62 -3.32 7.45 6.40
C ALA A 62 -2.34 8.53 5.92
N SER A 63 -1.83 9.36 6.85
CA SER A 63 -0.86 10.42 6.56
C SER A 63 0.42 9.94 5.91
N ASP A 64 0.85 8.72 6.20
CA ASP A 64 2.12 8.17 5.72
C ASP A 64 2.05 7.78 4.24
N HIS A 65 0.85 7.81 3.64
CA HIS A 65 0.61 7.50 2.23
C HIS A 65 0.34 8.73 1.36
N TYR A 66 0.18 9.92 1.95
CA TYR A 66 -0.19 11.13 1.20
C TYR A 66 0.90 11.61 0.23
N SER A 67 2.16 11.21 0.43
CA SER A 67 3.25 11.46 -0.52
C SER A 67 3.08 10.71 -1.85
N CYS A 68 2.15 9.75 -1.94
CA CYS A 68 1.84 9.00 -3.15
C CYS A 68 0.31 8.99 -3.39
N PRO A 69 -0.26 10.02 -4.05
CA PRO A 69 -1.71 10.15 -4.20
C PRO A 69 -2.36 8.96 -4.94
N ILE A 70 -1.68 8.40 -5.95
CA ILE A 70 -2.14 7.19 -6.65
C ILE A 70 -2.22 6.01 -5.68
N GLY A 71 -1.16 5.76 -4.89
CA GLY A 71 -1.14 4.69 -3.89
C GLY A 71 -2.20 4.89 -2.81
N ALA A 72 -2.33 6.11 -2.27
CA ALA A 72 -3.34 6.40 -1.27
C ALA A 72 -4.77 6.17 -1.81
N HIS A 73 -5.03 6.57 -3.06
CA HIS A 73 -6.31 6.31 -3.73
C HIS A 73 -6.59 4.81 -3.86
N THR A 74 -5.64 4.04 -4.42
CA THR A 74 -5.83 2.61 -4.67
C THR A 74 -5.96 1.79 -3.39
N HIS A 75 -5.32 2.24 -2.30
CA HIS A 75 -5.47 1.65 -0.98
C HIS A 75 -6.77 2.04 -0.25
N GLY A 76 -7.65 2.84 -0.87
CA GLY A 76 -8.93 3.25 -0.26
C GLY A 76 -8.77 4.28 0.86
N ILE A 77 -7.64 4.99 0.92
CA ILE A 77 -7.40 6.02 1.93
C ILE A 77 -8.22 7.27 1.56
N ASP A 78 -8.85 7.88 2.57
CA ASP A 78 -9.53 9.15 2.42
C ASP A 78 -8.50 10.26 2.20
N LEU A 79 -8.67 11.00 1.10
CA LEU A 79 -7.70 11.99 0.67
C LEU A 79 -8.12 13.38 1.14
N PRO A 80 -7.25 14.11 1.85
CA PRO A 80 -7.42 15.54 2.03
C PRO A 80 -7.51 16.25 0.68
N ALA A 81 -8.26 17.36 0.62
CA ALA A 81 -8.49 18.08 -0.63
C ALA A 81 -7.21 18.42 -1.43
N PRO A 82 -6.08 18.83 -0.80
CA PRO A 82 -4.83 19.03 -1.53
C PRO A 82 -4.32 17.77 -2.24
N VAL A 83 -4.34 16.63 -1.53
CA VAL A 83 -3.88 15.32 -2.06
C VAL A 83 -4.81 14.81 -3.17
N ALA A 84 -6.13 15.04 -3.04
CA ALA A 84 -7.09 14.72 -4.08
C ALA A 84 -6.87 15.55 -5.36
N ASN A 85 -6.51 16.83 -5.21
CA ASN A 85 -6.15 17.68 -6.36
C ASN A 85 -4.86 17.21 -7.04
N GLU A 86 -3.86 16.80 -6.25
CA GLU A 86 -2.62 16.21 -6.77
C GLU A 86 -2.89 14.90 -7.54
N LEU A 87 -3.74 14.02 -6.99
CA LEU A 87 -4.20 12.80 -7.68
C LEU A 87 -4.78 13.13 -9.05
N ASN A 88 -5.70 14.08 -9.13
CA ASN A 88 -6.30 14.49 -10.40
C ASN A 88 -5.26 15.00 -11.40
N GLY A 89 -4.24 15.72 -10.91
CA GLY A 89 -3.11 16.17 -11.72
C GLY A 89 -2.26 15.00 -12.25
N LEU A 90 -1.99 14.00 -11.41
CA LEU A 90 -1.24 12.80 -11.81
C LEU A 90 -2.01 11.96 -12.82
N VAL A 91 -3.30 11.71 -12.61
CA VAL A 91 -4.16 10.98 -13.54
C VAL A 91 -4.19 11.66 -14.90
N ARG A 92 -4.35 13.01 -14.94
CA ARG A 92 -4.27 13.77 -16.18
C ARG A 92 -2.93 13.62 -16.90
N LYS A 93 -1.81 13.61 -16.16
CA LYS A 93 -0.49 13.34 -16.76
C LYS A 93 -0.40 11.92 -17.32
N MET A 94 -0.91 10.92 -16.62
CA MET A 94 -0.92 9.52 -17.10
C MET A 94 -1.73 9.37 -18.38
N VAL A 95 -2.88 10.05 -18.49
CA VAL A 95 -3.65 10.13 -19.74
C VAL A 95 -2.86 10.82 -20.85
N GLY A 96 -2.25 11.98 -20.56
CA GLY A 96 -1.44 12.70 -21.55
C GLY A 96 -0.20 11.97 -22.03
N MET A 97 0.30 11.00 -21.24
CA MET A 97 1.39 10.09 -21.60
C MET A 97 0.90 8.76 -22.17
N GLU A 98 -0.40 8.61 -22.41
CA GLU A 98 -1.04 7.39 -22.94
C GLU A 98 -0.80 6.13 -22.09
N TYR A 99 -0.55 6.31 -20.79
CA TYR A 99 -0.42 5.19 -19.84
C TYR A 99 -1.78 4.59 -19.47
N ILE A 100 -2.82 5.43 -19.51
CA ILE A 100 -4.24 5.07 -19.37
C ILE A 100 -5.08 5.95 -20.30
N THR A 101 -6.28 5.50 -20.63
CA THR A 101 -7.29 6.24 -21.38
C THR A 101 -8.21 7.04 -20.45
N MET A 102 -8.99 7.96 -21.02
CA MET A 102 -9.99 8.70 -20.24
C MET A 102 -11.13 7.80 -19.73
N GLN A 103 -11.43 6.72 -20.45
CA GLN A 103 -12.44 5.73 -20.08
C GLN A 103 -12.02 4.97 -18.81
N GLU A 104 -10.75 4.56 -18.75
CA GLU A 104 -10.17 3.84 -17.61
C GLU A 104 -10.09 4.69 -16.33
N VAL A 105 -10.18 6.02 -16.41
CA VAL A 105 -10.16 6.89 -15.21
C VAL A 105 -11.31 6.57 -14.24
N GLN A 106 -12.49 6.22 -14.76
CA GLN A 106 -13.63 5.83 -13.92
C GLN A 106 -13.49 4.43 -13.31
N GLU A 107 -12.56 3.64 -13.85
CA GLU A 107 -12.30 2.25 -13.45
C GLU A 107 -11.06 2.15 -12.56
N LEU A 108 -10.43 3.27 -12.19
CA LEU A 108 -9.28 3.27 -11.31
C LEU A 108 -9.63 2.53 -10.01
N PRO A 109 -8.81 1.54 -9.61
CA PRO A 109 -9.14 0.71 -8.48
C PRO A 109 -9.14 1.56 -7.20
N ARG A 110 -10.16 1.32 -6.38
CA ARG A 110 -10.25 1.80 -5.01
C ARG A 110 -10.80 0.65 -4.16
N ARG A 111 -10.11 0.34 -3.07
CA ARG A 111 -10.55 -0.68 -2.11
C ARG A 111 -11.77 -0.23 -1.31
#